data_AF-A0A139D205-F1
#
_entry.id   AF-A0A139D205-F1
#
_cell.length_a   1.000
_cell.length_b   1.000
_cell.length_c   1.000
_cell.angle_alpha   90.00
_cell.angle_beta   90.00
_cell.angle_gamma   90.00
#
_symmetry.space_group_name_H-M   'P 1'
#
loop_
_entity.id
_entity.type
_entity.pdbx_description
1 polymer ?
#
loop_
_entity_poly.entity_id
_entity_poly.type
_entity_poly.pdbx_seq_one_letter_code
_entity_poly.pdbx_strand_id
1 'polypeptide(L)'
;AVNWQGEISPCIALMHSYDLYVRERKKHIKKYSLGNISDESLSAIWNQKEFRDFRKELKEFPFSDCTQCSGCEMSKENEEDCHGNEFPVCGDCLWARGVIQCP
;
A
#
# COMPACT_ATOMS: atom_id res chain seq x y z
N ALA A 1 -10.72 2.06 -1.24
CA ALA A 1 -11.00 3.02 -0.16
C ALA A 1 -11.10 4.41 -0.79
N VAL A 2 -12.02 5.26 -0.33
CA VAL A 2 -12.24 6.59 -0.92
C VAL A 2 -11.99 7.64 0.15
N ASN A 3 -11.12 8.62 -0.11
CA ASN A 3 -10.82 9.68 0.85
C ASN A 3 -11.76 10.89 0.70
N TRP A 4 -11.63 11.90 1.58
CA TRP A 4 -12.53 13.07 1.58
C TRP A 4 -12.45 13.92 0.29
N GLN A 5 -11.38 13.79 -0.50
CA GLN A 5 -11.18 14.50 -1.78
C GLN A 5 -11.74 13.68 -2.96
N GLY A 6 -12.30 12.50 -2.70
CA GLY A 6 -12.80 11.60 -3.74
C GLY A 6 -11.72 10.70 -4.37
N GLU A 7 -10.46 10.78 -3.93
CA GLU A 7 -9.38 9.92 -4.43
C GLU A 7 -9.64 8.47 -4.02
N ILE A 8 -9.40 7.54 -4.95
CA ILE A 8 -9.63 6.11 -4.78
C ILE A 8 -8.30 5.39 -4.61
N SER A 9 -8.05 4.91 -3.40
CA SER A 9 -6.88 4.09 -3.06
C SER A 9 -7.24 2.62 -2.99
N PRO A 10 -6.33 1.70 -3.32
CA PRO A 10 -6.65 0.28 -3.35
C PRO A 10 -6.81 -0.36 -1.97
N CYS A 11 -6.21 0.23 -0.93
CA CYS A 11 -6.44 -0.15 0.47
C CYS A 11 -6.40 1.08 1.39
N ILE A 12 -6.80 0.91 2.66
CA ILE A 12 -6.85 2.01 3.63
C ILE A 12 -5.45 2.51 4.01
N ALA A 13 -4.47 1.60 4.10
CA ALA A 13 -3.07 1.94 4.40
C ALA A 13 -2.40 2.80 3.33
N LEU A 14 -2.97 2.87 2.12
CA LEU A 14 -2.45 3.68 1.02
C LEU A 14 -3.28 4.94 0.76
N MET A 15 -4.28 5.21 1.61
CA MET A 15 -5.19 6.36 1.44
C MET A 15 -4.51 7.71 1.73
N HIS A 16 -3.53 7.71 2.64
CA HIS A 16 -2.84 8.90 3.09
C HIS A 16 -1.34 8.64 3.16
N SER A 17 -0.55 9.71 3.08
CA SER A 17 0.87 9.62 3.42
C SER A 17 1.01 9.84 4.93
N TYR A 18 1.76 8.96 5.60
CA TYR A 18 1.94 9.02 7.05
C TYR A 18 3.21 8.30 7.47
N ASP A 19 3.70 8.63 8.66
CA ASP A 19 4.79 7.92 9.31
C ASP A 19 4.22 6.84 10.24
N LEU A 20 4.86 5.67 10.24
CA LEU A 20 4.60 4.60 11.21
C LEU A 20 5.91 4.04 11.74
N TYR A 21 5.83 3.33 12.87
CA TYR A 21 6.99 2.70 13.48
C TYR A 21 6.78 1.19 13.56
N VAL A 22 7.67 0.42 12.95
CA VAL A 22 7.73 -1.04 13.05
C VAL A 22 8.99 -1.40 13.81
N ARG A 23 8.86 -1.94 15.03
CA ARG A 23 10.02 -2.38 15.85
C ARG A 23 11.10 -1.30 15.95
N GLU A 24 10.71 -0.09 16.38
CA GLU A 24 11.58 1.09 16.52
C GLU A 24 12.12 1.69 15.21
N ARG A 25 11.89 1.04 14.07
CA ARG A 25 12.20 1.59 12.75
C ARG A 25 11.07 2.49 12.26
N LYS A 26 11.39 3.75 11.98
CA LYS A 26 10.50 4.67 11.28
C LYS A 26 10.34 4.22 9.81
N LYS A 27 9.10 4.20 9.33
CA LYS A 27 8.76 4.01 7.92
C LYS A 27 7.80 5.13 7.48
N HIS A 28 8.09 5.74 6.34
CA HIS A 28 7.18 6.65 5.66
C HIS A 28 6.34 5.87 4.65
N ILE A 29 5.02 5.98 4.75
CA ILE A 29 4.10 5.48 3.73
C ILE A 29 3.69 6.65 2.87
N LYS A 30 3.91 6.53 1.57
CA LYS A 30 3.41 7.42 0.53
C LYS A 30 2.05 6.91 0.05
N LYS A 31 1.07 7.82 -0.02
CA LYS A 31 -0.27 7.52 -0.53
C LYS A 31 -0.22 6.99 -1.96
N TYR A 32 -1.16 6.12 -2.30
CA TYR A 32 -1.36 5.61 -3.66
C TYR A 32 -2.83 5.77 -4.05
N SER A 33 -3.09 6.56 -5.09
CA SER A 33 -4.41 6.79 -5.66
C SER A 33 -4.43 6.34 -7.11
N LEU A 34 -5.52 5.70 -7.50
CA LEU A 34 -5.76 5.14 -8.84
C LEU A 34 -6.88 5.86 -9.59
N GLY A 35 -7.42 6.95 -9.03
CA GLY A 35 -8.46 7.74 -9.69
C GLY A 35 -9.23 8.61 -8.72
N ASN A 36 -10.22 9.34 -9.22
CA ASN A 36 -11.14 10.15 -8.42
C ASN A 36 -12.60 9.88 -8.85
N ILE A 37 -13.50 9.75 -7.88
CA ILE A 37 -14.94 9.54 -8.12
C ILE A 37 -15.63 10.68 -8.88
N SER A 38 -15.00 11.86 -8.91
CA SER A 38 -15.50 13.04 -9.63
C SER A 38 -15.24 12.96 -11.13
N ASP A 39 -14.23 12.19 -11.55
CA ASP A 39 -13.77 12.10 -12.93
C ASP A 39 -14.33 10.84 -13.63
N GLU A 40 -14.37 9.72 -12.91
CA GLU A 40 -14.81 8.44 -13.47
C GLU A 40 -15.62 7.64 -12.43
N SER A 41 -16.55 6.80 -12.91
CA SER A 41 -17.33 5.94 -12.02
C SER A 41 -16.42 4.97 -11.25
N LEU A 42 -16.78 4.68 -9.99
CA LEU A 42 -16.05 3.74 -9.14
C LEU A 42 -15.86 2.37 -9.83
N SER A 43 -16.88 1.89 -10.55
CA SER A 43 -16.81 0.61 -11.27
C SER A 43 -15.75 0.63 -12.36
N ALA A 44 -15.63 1.72 -13.11
CA ALA A 44 -14.65 1.84 -14.17
C ALA A 44 -13.22 1.87 -13.59
N ILE A 45 -12.98 2.72 -12.57
CA ILE A 45 -11.68 2.79 -11.86
C ILE A 45 -11.29 1.42 -11.28
N TRP A 46 -12.24 0.73 -10.64
CA TRP A 46 -12.00 -0.61 -10.06
C TRP A 46 -11.60 -1.67 -11.10
N ASN A 47 -12.05 -1.51 -12.35
CA ASN A 47 -11.78 -2.43 -13.44
C ASN A 47 -10.59 -2.02 -14.31
N GLN A 48 -9.96 -0.88 -14.05
CA GLN A 48 -8.71 -0.49 -14.68
C GLN A 48 -7.61 -1.53 -14.43
N LYS A 49 -6.66 -1.61 -15.38
CA LYS A 49 -5.61 -2.62 -15.37
C LYS A 49 -4.76 -2.52 -14.11
N GLU A 50 -4.39 -1.31 -13.72
CA GLU A 50 -3.57 -0.97 -12.57
C GLU A 50 -4.20 -1.48 -11.27
N PHE A 51 -5.50 -1.25 -11.08
CA PHE A 51 -6.22 -1.73 -9.90
C PHE A 51 -6.34 -3.26 -9.90
N ARG A 52 -6.57 -3.88 -11.06
CA ARG A 52 -6.64 -5.33 -11.21
C ARG A 52 -5.30 -6.01 -10.90
N ASP A 53 -4.21 -5.44 -11.42
CA ASP A 53 -2.86 -5.95 -11.22
C ASP A 53 -2.46 -5.83 -9.75
N PHE A 54 -2.71 -4.68 -9.11
CA PHE A 54 -2.46 -4.52 -7.68
C PHE A 54 -3.24 -5.54 -6.81
N ARG A 55 -4.50 -5.82 -7.17
CA ARG A 55 -5.29 -6.86 -6.46
C ARG A 55 -4.73 -8.27 -6.68
N LYS A 56 -4.13 -8.54 -7.84
CA LYS A 56 -3.47 -9.81 -8.12
C LYS A 56 -2.19 -9.93 -7.28
N GLU A 57 -1.37 -8.88 -7.25
CA GLU A 57 -0.15 -8.82 -6.45
C GLU A 57 -0.42 -9.01 -4.96
N LEU A 58 -1.48 -8.39 -4.41
CA LEU A 58 -1.84 -8.60 -3.01
C LEU A 58 -2.29 -10.04 -2.69
N LYS A 59 -2.81 -10.79 -3.67
CA LYS A 59 -3.17 -12.21 -3.49
C LYS A 59 -1.94 -13.12 -3.55
N GLU A 60 -1.01 -12.83 -4.46
CA GLU A 60 0.24 -13.57 -4.60
C GLU A 60 1.23 -13.22 -3.49
N PHE A 61 1.13 -11.99 -2.98
CA PHE A 61 1.93 -11.37 -1.94
C PHE A 61 3.45 -11.58 -2.12
N PRO A 62 4.04 -11.11 -3.24
CA PRO A 62 5.47 -11.32 -3.54
C PRO A 62 6.41 -10.41 -2.73
N PHE A 63 5.87 -9.58 -1.83
CA PHE A 63 6.61 -8.58 -1.08
C PHE A 63 7.60 -9.18 -0.08
N SER A 64 8.70 -8.49 0.17
CA SER A 64 9.65 -8.87 1.21
C SER A 64 9.02 -8.84 2.61
N ASP A 65 9.37 -9.79 3.49
CA ASP A 65 8.89 -9.77 4.89
C ASP A 65 9.67 -8.76 5.75
N CYS A 66 9.47 -7.48 5.47
CA CYS A 66 10.16 -6.38 6.13
C CYS A 66 9.82 -6.26 7.63
N THR A 67 8.69 -6.82 8.07
CA THR A 67 8.30 -6.80 9.49
C THR A 67 9.21 -7.66 10.37
N GLN A 68 9.76 -8.75 9.82
CA GLN A 68 10.65 -9.66 10.52
C GLN A 68 12.13 -9.33 10.30
N CYS A 69 12.43 -8.54 9.27
CA CYS A 69 13.78 -8.06 8.97
C CYS A 69 14.29 -7.06 10.01
N SER A 70 15.62 -7.02 10.21
CA SER A 70 16.33 -6.01 11.02
C SER A 70 16.32 -4.60 10.40
N GLY A 71 15.74 -4.45 9.20
CA GLY A 71 15.65 -3.20 8.46
C GLY A 71 16.79 -2.98 7.47
N CYS A 72 16.49 -2.21 6.42
CA CYS A 72 17.41 -1.72 5.40
C CYS A 72 16.94 -0.36 4.89
N GLU A 73 17.70 0.30 4.01
CA GLU A 73 17.28 1.59 3.43
C GLU A 73 15.94 1.51 2.71
N MET A 74 15.73 0.48 1.88
CA MET A 74 14.47 0.23 1.16
C MET A 74 13.27 0.08 2.10
N SER A 75 13.49 -0.46 3.31
CA SER A 75 12.41 -0.64 4.29
C SER A 75 11.88 0.68 4.89
N LYS A 76 12.59 1.81 4.73
CA LYS A 76 12.17 3.11 5.28
C LYS A 76 10.98 3.71 4.53
N GLU A 77 10.69 3.27 3.32
CA GLU A 77 9.60 3.77 2.50
C GLU A 77 8.79 2.63 1.90
N ASN A 78 7.67 2.92 1.23
CA ASN A 78 6.91 1.95 0.44
C ASN A 78 7.17 2.07 -1.07
N GLU A 79 8.34 2.60 -1.46
CA GLU A 79 8.69 2.79 -2.87
C GLU A 79 9.32 1.56 -3.53
N GLU A 80 10.07 0.74 -2.79
CA GLU A 80 10.72 -0.45 -3.31
C GLU A 80 11.01 -1.47 -2.20
N ASP A 81 11.26 -2.73 -2.57
CA ASP A 81 11.75 -3.76 -1.65
C ASP A 81 12.92 -4.58 -2.21
N CYS A 82 13.55 -5.39 -1.35
CA CYS A 82 14.72 -6.17 -1.73
C CYS A 82 14.42 -7.40 -2.59
N HIS A 83 13.14 -7.67 -2.91
CA HIS A 83 12.74 -8.64 -3.91
C HIS A 83 12.61 -8.01 -5.30
N GLY A 84 12.81 -6.69 -5.43
CA GLY A 84 12.69 -5.95 -6.67
C GLY A 84 11.27 -5.54 -7.00
N ASN A 85 10.35 -5.54 -6.02
CA ASN A 85 9.02 -4.96 -6.20
C ASN A 85 9.13 -3.42 -6.17
N GLU A 86 8.35 -2.76 -7.02
CA GLU A 86 8.26 -1.31 -7.11
C GLU A 86 7.03 -0.77 -6.38
N PHE A 87 6.89 0.55 -6.38
CA PHE A 87 5.85 1.26 -5.67
C PHE A 87 4.43 0.83 -6.13
N PRO A 88 3.50 0.52 -5.20
CA PRO A 88 3.69 0.50 -3.75
C PRO A 88 4.01 -0.90 -3.18
N VAL A 89 5.05 -0.99 -2.34
CA VAL A 89 5.39 -2.24 -1.65
C VAL A 89 4.68 -2.40 -0.30
N CYS A 90 4.20 -3.61 -0.02
CA CYS A 90 3.36 -3.91 1.16
C CYS A 90 4.04 -4.80 2.22
N GLY A 91 5.36 -5.01 2.13
CA GLY A 91 6.11 -5.93 3.00
C GLY A 91 6.09 -5.61 4.51
N ASP A 92 5.89 -4.35 4.87
CA ASP A 92 5.75 -3.86 6.26
C ASP A 92 4.29 -3.61 6.68
N CYS A 93 3.32 -4.00 5.84
CA CYS A 93 1.93 -3.63 6.03
C CYS A 93 1.32 -4.38 7.23
N LEU A 94 1.11 -3.68 8.34
CA LEU A 94 0.51 -4.23 9.57
C LEU A 94 -0.92 -4.74 9.36
N TRP A 95 -1.62 -4.20 8.37
CA TRP A 95 -2.93 -4.69 7.92
C TRP A 95 -2.82 -6.05 7.22
N ALA A 96 -1.87 -6.20 6.28
CA ALA A 96 -1.65 -7.47 5.60
C ALA A 96 -1.22 -8.58 6.58
N ARG A 97 -0.52 -8.21 7.66
CA ARG A 97 -0.14 -9.11 8.75
C ARG A 97 -1.26 -9.40 9.74
N GLY A 98 -2.41 -8.73 9.62
CA GLY A 98 -3.54 -8.87 10.54
C GLY A 98 -3.30 -8.32 11.95
N VAL A 99 -2.24 -7.51 12.15
CA VAL A 99 -1.95 -6.83 13.42
C VAL A 99 -2.94 -5.68 13.64
N ILE A 100 -3.25 -4.94 12.57
CA ILE A 100 -4.32 -3.94 12.55
C ILE A 100 -5.51 -4.55 11.82
N GLN A 101 -6.69 -4.45 12.43
CA GLN A 101 -7.92 -5.09 11.94
C GLN A 101 -9.10 -4.10 11.83
N CYS A 102 -9.16 -3.07 12.68
CA CYS A 102 -10.23 -2.06 12.65
C CYS A 102 -9.82 -0.83 11.82
N PRO A 103 -10.66 -0.38 10.88
CA PRO A 103 -10.43 0.86 10.14
C PRO A 103 -10.70 2.10 10.98
#